data_AF-A0A2E7XJ16-F1
#
_entry.id   AF-A0A2E7XJ16-F1
#
_cell.length_a   1.000
_cell.length_b   1.000
_cell.length_c   1.000
_cell.angle_alpha   90.00
_cell.angle_beta   90.00
_cell.angle_gamma   90.00
#
_symmetry.space_group_name_H-M   'P 1'
#
loop_
_entity.id
_entity.type
_entity.pdbx_description
1 polymer ?
#
loop_
_entity_poly.entity_id
_entity_poly.type
_entity_poly.pdbx_seq_one_letter_code
_entity_poly.pdbx_strand_id
1 'polypeptide(L)' 'MGVLAWRNPDAITVVFPSPSQTVMDQSQLVSSFGRSHIIAMPGIDCAEINRFLKDMEEDLEKEK' A
#
# COMPACT_ATOMS: atom_id res chain seq x y z
N MET A 1 -0.30 11.30 6.81
CA MET A 1 -0.76 10.64 5.57
C MET A 1 -2.27 10.80 5.36
N GLY A 2 -2.68 11.53 4.33
CA GLY A 2 -4.09 11.70 3.93
C GLY A 2 -4.52 10.73 2.85
N VAL A 3 -4.18 9.44 2.99
CA VAL A 3 -4.49 8.41 1.98
C VAL A 3 -5.87 7.83 2.24
N LEU A 4 -6.70 7.76 1.19
CA LEU A 4 -7.99 7.08 1.25
C LEU A 4 -7.73 5.56 1.36
N ALA A 5 -7.82 5.00 2.56
CA ALA A 5 -7.66 3.57 2.77
C ALA A 5 -8.97 2.97 3.29
N TRP A 6 -9.37 1.84 2.70
CA TRP A 6 -10.54 1.08 3.09
C TRP A 6 -10.13 -0.29 3.60
N ARG A 7 -10.64 -0.66 4.77
CA ARG A 7 -10.45 -1.99 5.34
C ARG A 7 -11.80 -2.53 5.76
N ASN A 8 -12.06 -3.80 5.47
CA ASN A 8 -13.17 -4.52 6.07
C ASN A 8 -12.72 -5.01 7.47
N PRO A 9 -13.45 -4.71 8.56
CA PRO A 9 -13.08 -5.06 9.93
C PRO A 9 -12.64 -6.52 10.11
N ASP A 10 -13.30 -7.45 9.42
CA ASP A 10 -13.05 -8.90 9.51
C ASP A 10 -12.07 -9.42 8.46
N ALA A 11 -11.55 -8.54 7.59
CA ALA A 11 -10.59 -8.91 6.55
C ALA A 11 -9.16 -8.52 6.94
N ILE A 12 -8.22 -9.33 6.47
CA ILE A 12 -6.78 -9.07 6.51
C ILE A 12 -6.30 -8.19 5.35
N THR A 13 -7.22 -7.67 4.53
CA THR A 13 -6.92 -6.92 3.32
C THR A 13 -7.25 -5.45 3.49
N VAL A 14 -6.32 -4.58 3.10
CA VAL A 14 -6.50 -3.12 3.05
C VAL A 14 -6.40 -2.67 1.60
N VAL A 15 -7.38 -1.91 1.13
CA VAL A 15 -7.46 -1.36 -0.24
C VAL A 15 -7.19 0.14 -0.20
N PHE A 16 -6.41 0.65 -1.15
CA PHE A 16 -6.02 2.05 -1.26
C PHE A 16 -5.85 2.44 -2.75
N PRO A 17 -5.83 3.75 -3.10
CA PRO A 17 -5.48 4.21 -4.44
C PRO A 17 -4.14 3.65 -4.89
N SER A 18 -4.00 3.32 -6.16
CA SER A 18 -2.72 2.82 -6.67
C SER A 18 -1.64 3.90 -6.54
N PRO A 19 -0.51 3.61 -5.87
CA PRO A 19 0.63 4.52 -5.81
C PRO A 19 1.37 4.53 -7.15
N SER A 20 2.48 5.26 -7.26
CA SER A 20 3.26 5.28 -8.49
C SER A 20 3.82 3.89 -8.83
N GLN A 21 4.20 3.73 -10.11
CA GLN A 21 4.75 2.48 -10.63
C GLN A 21 5.99 2.02 -9.84
N THR A 22 6.80 2.95 -9.33
CA THR A 22 8.01 2.61 -8.56
C THR A 22 7.69 1.90 -7.25
N VAL A 23 6.73 2.41 -6.49
CA VAL A 23 6.29 1.77 -5.23
C VAL A 23 5.61 0.44 -5.51
N MET A 24 4.84 0.36 -6.59
CA MET A 24 4.19 -0.89 -7.00
C MET A 24 5.21 -1.98 -7.34
N ASP A 25 6.27 -1.64 -8.08
CA ASP A 25 7.32 -2.59 -8.46
C ASP A 25 8.14 -3.04 -7.24
N GLN A 26 8.49 -2.12 -6.33
CA GLN A 26 9.25 -2.43 -5.11
C GLN A 26 8.49 -3.34 -4.15
N SER A 27 7.18 -3.12 -4.03
CA SER A 27 6.32 -3.80 -3.07
C SER A 27 5.50 -4.93 -3.70
N GLN A 28 5.78 -5.27 -4.96
CA GLN A 28 5.07 -6.28 -5.76
C GLN A 28 3.53 -6.11 -5.72
N LEU A 29 3.07 -4.86 -5.68
CA LEU A 29 1.65 -4.56 -5.58
C LEU A 29 0.99 -4.75 -6.93
N VAL A 30 -0.18 -5.38 -6.89
CA VAL A 30 -1.05 -5.48 -8.06
C VAL A 30 -2.07 -4.36 -8.00
N SER A 31 -1.97 -3.42 -8.95
CA SER A 31 -3.02 -2.42 -9.19
C SER A 31 -4.11 -2.99 -10.07
N SER A 32 -5.37 -2.81 -9.68
CA SER A 32 -6.53 -3.11 -10.50
C SER A 32 -7.50 -1.93 -10.48
N PHE A 33 -7.86 -1.40 -11.65
CA PHE A 33 -8.74 -0.23 -11.79
C PHE A 33 -8.32 0.98 -10.94
N GLY A 34 -7.01 1.27 -10.88
CA GLY A 34 -6.45 2.40 -10.10
C GLY A 34 -6.52 2.22 -8.58
N ARG A 35 -6.76 0.99 -8.10
CA ARG A 35 -6.73 0.62 -6.69
C ARG A 35 -5.77 -0.54 -6.47
N SER A 36 -4.96 -0.43 -5.42
CA SER A 36 -4.05 -1.48 -4.98
C SER A 36 -4.52 -2.01 -3.63
N HIS A 37 -4.10 -3.23 -3.29
CA HIS A 37 -4.46 -3.84 -2.02
C HIS A 37 -3.27 -4.58 -1.41
N ILE A 38 -3.22 -4.56 -0.09
CA ILE A 38 -2.25 -5.33 0.71
C ILE A 38 -3.02 -6.36 1.50
N ILE A 39 -2.52 -7.59 1.49
CA ILE A 39 -3.07 -8.71 2.25
C ILE A 39 -2.07 -9.03 3.35
N ALA A 40 -2.45 -8.82 4.61
CA ALA A 40 -1.64 -9.16 5.77
C ALA A 40 -1.68 -10.67 6.02
N MET A 41 -0.90 -11.41 5.22
CA MET A 41 -0.74 -12.86 5.39
C MET A 41 0.27 -13.18 6.51
N PRO A 42 0.15 -14.35 7.16
CA PRO A 42 1.16 -14.82 8.09
C PRO A 42 2.53 -14.90 7.39
N GLY A 43 3.51 -14.13 7.86
CA GLY A 43 4.83 -14.01 7.24
C GLY A 43 5.21 -12.58 6.86
N ILE A 44 4.24 -11.68 6.75
CA ILE A 44 4.51 -10.24 6.63
C ILE A 44 4.77 -9.69 8.04
N ASP A 45 5.93 -9.07 8.22
CA ASP A 45 6.27 -8.44 9.48
C ASP A 45 5.84 -6.96 9.51
N CYS A 46 5.77 -6.39 10.71
CA CYS A 46 5.45 -4.96 10.84
C CYS A 46 6.57 -4.06 10.26
N ALA A 47 7.79 -4.57 10.08
CA ALA A 47 8.90 -3.78 9.56
C ALA A 47 8.78 -3.56 8.05
N GLU A 48 8.36 -4.56 7.30
CA GLU A 48 8.01 -4.52 5.89
C GLU A 48 6.84 -3.59 5.64
N ILE A 49 5.80 -3.65 6.48
CA ILE A 49 4.67 -2.71 6.40
C ILE A 49 5.15 -1.29 6.67
N ASN A 50 5.98 -1.06 7.69
CA ASN A 50 6.51 0.27 7.97
C ASN A 50 7.41 0.80 6.84
N ARG A 51 8.21 -0.08 6.23
CA ARG A 51 9.02 0.27 5.06
C ARG A 51 8.14 0.68 3.88
N PHE A 52 7.10 -0.12 3.61
CA PHE A 52 6.10 0.18 2.59
C PHE A 52 5.41 1.54 2.84
N LEU A 53 5.01 1.81 4.08
CA LEU A 53 4.39 3.09 4.44
C LEU A 53 5.35 4.25 4.18
N LYS A 54 6.64 4.10 4.48
CA LYS A 54 7.63 5.14 4.19
C LYS A 54 7.81 5.35 2.69
N ASP A 55 7.89 4.28 1.91
CA ASP A 55 8.00 4.35 0.45
C ASP A 55 6.75 5.03 -0.15
N MET A 56 5.55 4.76 0.39
CA MET A 56 4.32 5.49 0.04
C MET A 56 4.37 6.98 0.44
N GLU A 57 4.98 7.33 1.57
CA GLU A 57 5.09 8.73 2.01
C GLU A 57 5.89 9.55 1.01
N GLU A 58 7.06 9.03 0.65
CA GLU A 58 7.98 9.67 -0.29
C GLU A 58 7.36 9.77 -1.69
N ASP A 59 6.52 8.80 -2.07
CA ASP A 59 5.80 8.79 -3.33
C ASP A 59 4.72 9.88 -3.39
N LEU A 60 3.91 9.98 -2.34
CA LEU A 60 2.87 11.02 -2.21
C LEU A 60 3.45 12.43 -2.13
N GLU A 61 4.65 12.58 -1.55
CA GLU A 61 5.36 13.86 -1.54
C GLU A 61 5.91 14.25 -2.92
N LYS A 62 6.29 13.28 -3.75
CA LYS A 62 6.80 13.54 -5.12
C LYS A 62 5.71 13.87 -6.13
N GLU A 63 4.48 13.39 -5.92
CA GLU A 63 3.33 13.72 -6.78
C GLU A 63 2.70 15.10 -6.45
N LYS A 64 3.23 15.83 -5.47
CA LYS A 64 2.71 17.12 -5.00
C LYS A 64 3.40 18.32 -5.65
#